data_AF-X1D5K8-F1
#
_entry.id   AF-X1D5K8-F1
#
_cell.length_a   1.000
_cell.length_b   1.000
_cell.length_c   1.000
_cell.angle_alpha   90.00
_cell.angle_beta   90.00
_cell.angle_gamma   90.00
#
_symmetry.space_group_name_H-M   'P 1'
#
loop_
_entity.id
_entity.type
_entity.pdbx_description
1 polymer ?
#
loop_
_entity_poly.entity_id
_entity_poly.type
_entity_poly.pdbx_seq_one_letter_code
_entity_poly.pdbx_strand_id
1 'polypeptide(L)' 'MEREREENKKGFSNTGFTLIHKGFIDNWTKIIGTGPTMLYFQLLSYCYGHKKHAWPSVGTLDGSY' A
#
# COMPACT_ATOMS: atom_id res chain seq x y z
N MET A 1 17.88 -19.92 -7.34
CA MET A 1 17.06 -20.23 -6.14
C MET A 1 17.63 -19.65 -4.85
N GLU A 2 18.72 -20.17 -4.25
CA GLU A 2 19.21 -19.60 -2.97
C GLU A 2 20.07 -18.33 -3.14
N ARG A 3 20.88 -18.24 -4.21
CA ARG A 3 21.74 -17.07 -4.48
C ARG A 3 21.00 -15.80 -4.94
N GLU A 4 19.81 -15.92 -5.53
CA GLU A 4 18.97 -14.76 -5.92
C GLU A 4 18.27 -14.11 -4.72
N ARG A 5 18.21 -14.81 -3.58
CA ARG A 5 17.59 -14.32 -2.35
C ARG A 5 18.53 -13.40 -1.56
N GLU A 6 19.84 -13.55 -1.76
CA GLU A 6 20.87 -12.79 -1.04
C GLU A 6 21.22 -11.47 -1.74
N GLU A 7 21.17 -11.42 -3.06
CA GLU A 7 21.41 -10.17 -3.82
C GLU A 7 20.29 -9.15 -3.67
N ASN A 8 19.04 -9.60 -3.46
CA ASN A 8 17.89 -8.72 -3.20
C ASN A 8 17.95 -7.98 -1.85
N LYS A 9 18.91 -8.31 -0.96
CA LYS A 9 19.12 -7.59 0.31
C LYS A 9 19.96 -6.32 0.16
N LYS A 10 20.57 -6.08 -1.00
CA LYS A 10 21.54 -5.00 -1.19
C LYS A 10 20.96 -3.91 -2.09
N GLY A 11 20.11 -3.06 -1.50
CA GLY A 11 19.80 -1.75 -2.06
C GLY A 11 18.43 -1.59 -2.75
N PHE A 12 17.41 -2.36 -2.36
CA PHE A 12 16.04 -1.92 -2.63
C PHE A 12 15.67 -0.89 -1.56
N SER A 13 15.25 0.32 -1.97
CA SER A 13 14.54 1.19 -1.04
C SER A 13 13.38 0.37 -0.48
N ASN A 14 13.21 0.33 0.85
CA ASN A 14 12.14 -0.44 1.53
C ASN A 14 10.71 0.04 1.19
N THR A 15 10.53 0.71 0.05
CA THR A 15 9.28 1.12 -0.54
C THR A 15 8.80 0.02 -1.49
N GLY A 16 8.01 -0.92 -0.95
CA GLY A 16 7.21 -1.82 -1.78
C GLY A 16 6.16 -1.04 -2.57
N PHE A 17 5.77 -1.56 -3.73
CA PHE A 17 4.73 -0.96 -4.57
C PHE A 17 3.53 -1.90 -4.69
N THR A 18 2.32 -1.32 -4.73
CA THR A 18 1.08 -2.08 -4.97
C THR A 18 0.67 -1.90 -6.43
N LEU A 19 0.60 -3.01 -7.18
CA LEU A 19 0.07 -3.02 -8.55
C LEU A 19 -1.45 -3.10 -8.50
N ILE A 20 -2.13 -2.13 -9.13
CA ILE A 20 -3.59 -2.04 -9.16
C ILE A 20 -4.03 -1.87 -10.60
N HIS A 21 -5.03 -2.64 -11.02
CA HIS A 21 -5.54 -2.58 -12.38
C HIS A 21 -6.23 -1.24 -12.65
N LYS A 22 -5.90 -0.55 -13.74
CA LYS A 22 -6.48 0.77 -14.05
C LYS A 22 -8.01 0.76 -14.09
N GLY A 23 -8.60 -0.26 -14.73
CA GLY A 23 -10.06 -0.40 -14.79
C GLY A 23 -10.72 -0.61 -13.42
N PHE A 24 -9.99 -1.14 -12.43
CA PHE A 24 -10.48 -1.23 -11.06
C PHE A 24 -10.60 0.18 -10.46
N ILE A 25 -9.57 1.01 -10.60
CA ILE A 25 -9.58 2.39 -10.10
C ILE A 25 -10.71 3.20 -10.74
N ASP A 26 -10.85 3.13 -12.05
CA ASP A 26 -11.86 3.89 -12.79
C ASP A 26 -13.29 3.47 -12.41
N ASN A 27 -13.51 2.17 -12.19
CA ASN A 27 -14.82 1.66 -11.78
C ASN A 27 -15.15 2.05 -10.34
N TRP A 28 -14.22 1.88 -9.40
CA TRP A 28 -14.44 2.22 -8.00
C TRP A 28 -14.60 3.72 -7.80
N THR A 29 -13.80 4.55 -8.47
CA THR A 29 -13.96 6.01 -8.41
C THR A 29 -15.35 6.45 -8.88
N LYS A 30 -15.94 5.77 -9.87
CA LYS A 30 -17.32 6.02 -10.32
C LYS A 30 -18.39 5.57 -9.32
N ILE A 31 -18.17 4.45 -8.64
CA ILE A 31 -19.17 3.83 -7.74
C ILE A 31 -19.16 4.51 -6.37
N ILE A 32 -17.99 4.67 -5.75
CA ILE A 32 -17.85 5.14 -4.36
C ILE A 32 -17.24 6.54 -4.26
N GLY A 33 -16.81 7.13 -5.37
CA GLY A 33 -16.17 8.44 -5.39
C GLY A 33 -14.68 8.42 -5.07
N THR A 34 -14.01 9.56 -5.34
CA THR A 34 -12.56 9.70 -5.22
C THR A 34 -12.05 9.56 -3.78
N GLY A 35 -12.76 10.15 -2.81
CA GLY A 35 -12.34 10.14 -1.39
C GLY A 35 -12.26 8.72 -0.82
N PRO A 36 -13.36 7.94 -0.84
CA PRO A 36 -13.36 6.55 -0.37
C PRO A 36 -12.39 5.65 -1.13
N THR A 37 -12.21 5.87 -2.44
CA THR A 37 -11.23 5.13 -3.24
C THR A 37 -9.78 5.42 -2.79
N MET A 38 -9.46 6.67 -2.48
CA MET A 38 -8.14 7.05 -1.95
C MET A 38 -7.90 6.43 -0.57
N LEU A 39 -8.90 6.46 0.31
CA LEU A 39 -8.82 5.83 1.64
C LEU A 39 -8.56 4.31 1.52
N TYR A 40 -9.21 3.64 0.57
CA TYR A 40 -8.96 2.21 0.31
C TYR A 40 -7.49 1.96 -0.08
N PHE A 41 -6.89 2.81 -0.92
CA PHE A 41 -5.48 2.68 -1.26
C PHE A 41 -4.56 2.91 -0.06
N GLN A 42 -4.85 3.91 0.78
CA GLN A 42 -4.05 4.14 2.00
C GLN A 42 -4.11 2.94 2.96
N LEU A 43 -5.29 2.34 3.12
CA LEU A 43 -5.46 1.11 3.92
C LEU A 43 -4.74 -0.09 3.29
N LEU A 44 -4.86 -0.26 1.97
CA LEU A 44 -4.19 -1.33 1.25
C LEU A 44 -2.66 -1.22 1.40
N SER A 45 -2.10 -0.02 1.20
CA SER A 45 -0.69 0.25 1.41
C SER A 45 -0.26 0.03 2.86
N TYR A 46 -1.12 0.32 3.84
CA TYR A 46 -0.85 0.02 5.24
C TYR A 46 -0.69 -1.48 5.50
N CYS A 47 -1.56 -2.32 4.91
CA CYS A 47 -1.54 -3.78 5.06
C CYS A 47 -0.26 -4.43 4.53
N TYR A 48 0.37 -3.86 3.50
CA TYR A 48 1.61 -4.38 2.93
C TYR A 48 2.87 -3.97 3.70
N GLY A 49 2.76 -3.05 4.68
CA GLY A 49 3.86 -2.69 5.56
C GLY A 49 4.02 -3.67 6.73
N HIS A 50 5.24 -3.81 7.27
CA HIS A 50 5.49 -4.48 8.55
C HIS A 50 4.93 -3.66 9.73
N LYS A 51 3.61 -3.57 9.82
CA LYS A 51 2.91 -2.82 10.87
C LYS A 51 2.58 -3.74 12.04
N LYS A 52 2.73 -3.23 13.26
CA LYS A 52 2.44 -3.96 14.51
C LYS A 52 0.93 -4.07 14.80
N HIS A 53 0.11 -3.25 14.15
CA HIS A 53 -1.33 -3.16 14.37
C HIS A 53 -2.06 -3.51 13.07
N ALA A 54 -3.18 -4.22 13.19
CA ALA A 54 -3.99 -4.61 12.04
C ALA A 54 -4.80 -3.44 11.45
N TRP A 55 -5.09 -2.41 12.25
CA TRP A 55 -5.87 -1.25 11.84
C TRP A 55 -5.09 0.04 12.09
N PRO A 56 -4.96 0.92 11.07
CA PRO A 56 -4.34 2.22 11.26
C PRO A 56 -5.30 3.19 11.94
N SER A 57 -4.76 4.05 12.81
CA SER A 57 -5.47 5.26 13.23
C SER A 57 -5.43 6.32 12.13
N VAL A 58 -6.30 7.33 12.21
CA VAL A 58 -6.28 8.47 11.28
C VAL A 58 -4.90 9.12 11.23
N GLY A 59 -4.25 9.33 12.37
CA GLY A 59 -2.87 9.89 12.41
C GLY A 59 -1.82 8.99 11.78
N THR A 60 -2.04 7.66 11.76
CA THR A 60 -1.13 6.73 11.08
C THR A 60 -1.27 6.80 9.55
N LEU A 61 -2.46 7.17 9.05
CA LEU A 61 -2.74 7.34 7.62
C LEU A 61 -2.27 8.69 7.08
N ASP A 62 -2.28 9.72 7.94
CA ASP A 62 -1.84 11.09 7.63
C ASP A 62 -0.31 11.26 7.67
N GLY A 63 0.43 10.21 8.10
CA GLY A 63 1.90 10.25 8.17
C GLY A 63 2.44 11.08 9.34
N SER A 64 1.60 11.44 10.30
CA SER A 64 1.96 12.22 11.49
C SER A 64 2.41 11.30 12.63
N TYR A 65 3.58 10.66 12.47
CA TYR A 65 4.37 10.01 13.53
C TYR A 65 5.86 10.03 13.23
#